data_AF-A0A1H3I2K6-F1
#
_entry.id   AF-A0A1H3I2K6-F1
#
_cell.length_a   1.000
_cell.length_b   1.000
_cell.length_c   1.000
_cell.angle_alpha   90.00
_cell.angle_beta   90.00
_cell.angle_gamma   90.00
#
_symmetry.space_group_name_H-M   'P 1'
#
loop_
_entity.id
_entity.type
_entity.pdbx_description
1 polymer ?
#
loop_
_entity_poly.entity_id
_entity_poly.type
_entity_poly.pdbx_seq_one_letter_code
_entity_poly.pdbx_strand_id
1 'polypeptide(L)'
;MQKQQFLFNTDGKTCKICGRPLAEDSEDTLCPICKEHELFQEVKNFIRENDVNEFEVSSEFDIPLGKVKKWIREGRIEYRDTPTVGKASRLRNLKCEQCGKAISFGALCPQCLKKQNAKGVGLNIPNPKENNASMHFLDTEDKK
;
A
#
# COMPACT_ATOMS: atom_id res chain seq x y z
N MET A 1 5.49 25.35 -26.46
CA MET A 1 5.49 24.98 -25.03
C MET A 1 4.41 25.80 -24.33
N GLN A 2 3.23 25.21 -24.10
CA GLN A 2 2.13 25.91 -23.44
C GLN A 2 2.44 25.98 -21.94
N LYS A 3 2.86 27.16 -21.49
CA LYS A 3 3.05 27.47 -20.07
C LYS A 3 1.65 27.59 -19.47
N GLN A 4 1.16 26.51 -18.85
CA GLN A 4 -0.05 26.58 -18.05
C GLN A 4 0.19 27.59 -16.92
N GLN A 5 -0.36 28.79 -17.09
CA GLN A 5 -0.47 29.77 -16.03
C GLN A 5 -1.54 29.27 -15.08
N PHE A 6 -1.12 28.76 -13.91
CA PHE A 6 -2.02 28.56 -12.78
C PHE A 6 -2.49 29.94 -12.31
N LEU A 7 -3.71 30.32 -12.70
CA LEU A 7 -4.35 31.62 -12.42
C LEU A 7 -5.01 31.68 -11.04
N PHE A 8 -4.43 31.04 -10.04
CA PHE A 8 -4.89 31.17 -8.65
C PHE A 8 -3.68 31.29 -7.74
N ASN A 9 -3.08 32.49 -7.70
CA ASN A 9 -2.46 32.95 -6.46
C ASN A 9 -3.62 33.29 -5.52
N THR A 10 -4.18 32.25 -4.89
CA THR A 10 -4.97 32.46 -3.68
C THR A 10 -3.94 32.66 -2.59
N ASP A 11 -3.82 33.88 -2.06
CA ASP A 11 -3.12 34.20 -0.81
C ASP A 11 -3.85 33.58 0.41
N GLY A 12 -4.35 32.35 0.23
CA GLY A 12 -5.13 31.59 1.19
C GLY A 12 -4.25 30.54 1.85
N LYS A 13 -4.62 30.17 3.07
CA LYS A 13 -3.95 29.10 3.82
C LYS A 13 -3.89 27.84 2.96
N THR A 14 -2.74 27.17 2.92
CA THR A 14 -2.56 25.89 2.22
C THR A 14 -2.16 24.80 3.21
N CYS A 15 -2.66 23.59 3.02
CA CYS A 15 -2.28 22.45 3.85
C CYS A 15 -0.78 22.16 3.74
N LYS A 16 -0.08 22.04 4.87
CA LYS A 16 1.37 21.76 4.90
C LYS A 16 1.77 20.39 4.31
N ILE A 17 0.86 19.42 4.32
CA ILE A 17 1.16 18.04 3.89
C ILE A 17 0.87 17.85 2.39
N CYS A 18 -0.28 18.31 1.90
CA CYS A 18 -0.73 18.05 0.53
C CYS A 18 -0.81 19.30 -0.36
N GLY A 19 -0.56 20.49 0.17
CA GLY A 19 -0.61 21.75 -0.57
C GLY A 19 -2.02 22.18 -0.99
N ARG A 20 -3.07 21.45 -0.57
CA ARG A 20 -4.46 21.78 -0.92
C ARG A 20 -4.88 23.10 -0.27
N PRO A 21 -5.56 24.01 -0.98
CA PRO A 21 -6.07 25.24 -0.39
C PRO A 21 -7.05 24.92 0.74
N LEU A 22 -6.88 25.60 1.88
CA LEU A 22 -7.73 25.55 3.06
C LEU A 22 -8.70 26.74 3.04
N ALA A 23 -9.84 26.59 3.71
CA ALA A 23 -10.73 27.71 3.96
C ALA A 23 -10.01 28.72 4.87
N GLU A 24 -10.18 30.02 4.59
CA GLU A 24 -9.54 31.09 5.36
C GLU A 24 -9.93 31.05 6.85
N ASP A 25 -11.17 30.63 7.12
CA ASP A 25 -11.78 30.46 8.44
C ASP A 25 -11.28 29.23 9.22
N SER A 26 -10.49 28.35 8.59
CA SER A 26 -9.91 27.22 9.33
C SER A 26 -8.70 27.68 10.16
N GLU A 27 -8.79 27.47 11.48
CA GLU A 27 -7.66 27.67 12.41
C GLU A 27 -6.58 26.58 12.22
N ASP A 28 -6.99 25.42 11.71
CA ASP A 28 -6.12 24.28 11.46
C ASP A 28 -5.18 24.53 10.26
N THR A 29 -3.90 24.18 10.41
CA THR A 29 -2.90 24.29 9.34
C THR A 29 -2.90 23.09 8.37
N LEU A 30 -3.74 22.10 8.65
CA LEU A 30 -3.86 20.86 7.90
C LEU A 30 -5.28 20.69 7.38
N CYS A 31 -5.42 20.13 6.18
CA CYS A 31 -6.74 19.81 5.66
C CYS A 31 -7.35 18.62 6.42
N PRO A 32 -8.68 18.49 6.48
CA PRO A 32 -9.34 17.45 7.27
C PRO A 32 -8.89 16.03 6.87
N ILE A 33 -8.54 15.84 5.60
CA ILE A 33 -8.02 14.57 5.08
C ILE A 33 -6.64 14.26 5.67
N CYS A 34 -5.75 15.25 5.70
CA CYS A 34 -4.40 15.07 6.25
C CYS A 34 -4.43 14.91 7.77
N LYS A 35 -5.31 15.64 8.46
CA LYS A 35 -5.54 15.47 9.90
C LYS A 35 -6.04 14.07 10.23
N GLU A 36 -6.99 13.55 9.45
CA GLU A 36 -7.46 12.17 9.60
C GLU A 36 -6.37 11.13 9.30
N HIS A 37 -5.50 11.41 8.32
CA HIS A 37 -4.37 10.53 7.99
C HIS A 37 -3.33 10.48 9.11
N GLU A 38 -3.03 11.61 9.75
CA GLU A 38 -2.12 11.69 10.90
C GLU A 38 -2.66 10.87 12.08
N LEU A 39 -3.94 11.07 12.43
CA LEU A 39 -4.61 10.28 13.47
C LEU A 39 -4.61 8.77 13.13
N PHE A 40 -4.80 8.42 11.86
CA PHE A 40 -4.71 7.04 11.41
C PHE A 40 -3.30 6.46 11.61
N GLN A 41 -2.24 7.24 11.34
CA GLN A 41 -0.87 6.80 11.54
C GLN A 41 -0.55 6.59 13.02
N GLU A 42 -1.01 7.49 13.90
CA GLU A 42 -0.86 7.35 15.35
C GLU A 42 -1.55 6.08 15.86
N VAL A 43 -2.81 5.87 15.50
CA VAL A 43 -3.57 4.65 15.84
C VAL A 43 -2.85 3.39 15.35
N LYS A 44 -2.33 3.42 14.11
CA LYS A 44 -1.60 2.28 13.54
C LYS A 44 -0.32 1.99 14.29
N ASN A 45 0.41 3.02 14.72
CA ASN A 45 1.63 2.85 15.50
C ASN A 45 1.30 2.34 16.90
N PHE A 46 0.25 2.86 17.54
CA PHE A 46 -0.22 2.41 18.83
C PHE A 46 -0.59 0.92 18.85
N ILE A 47 -1.33 0.43 17.84
CA ILE A 47 -1.68 -0.99 17.65
C ILE A 47 -0.44 -1.85 17.34
N ARG A 48 0.61 -1.26 16.77
CA ARG A 48 1.87 -1.98 16.50
C ARG A 48 2.74 -2.09 17.74
N GLU A 49 2.74 -1.08 18.60
CA GLU A 49 3.56 -1.04 19.81
C GLU A 49 2.88 -1.78 20.96
N ASN A 50 1.54 -1.77 21.02
CA ASN A 50 0.73 -2.36 22.08
C ASN A 50 -0.23 -3.41 21.50
N ASP A 51 -0.40 -4.54 22.20
CA ASP A 51 -1.38 -5.58 21.84
C ASP A 51 -2.77 -5.21 22.40
N VAL A 52 -3.37 -4.15 21.82
CA VAL A 52 -4.63 -3.55 22.27
C VAL A 52 -5.83 -4.02 21.44
N ASN A 53 -7.02 -4.04 22.04
CA ASN A 53 -8.25 -4.42 21.34
C ASN A 53 -8.91 -3.21 20.65
N GLU A 54 -9.85 -3.41 19.71
CA GLU A 54 -10.48 -2.27 18.99
C GLU A 54 -11.20 -1.30 19.94
N PHE A 55 -11.68 -1.81 21.08
CA PHE A 55 -12.35 -1.03 22.12
C PHE A 55 -11.40 -0.09 22.86
N GLU A 56 -10.18 -0.56 23.18
CA GLU A 56 -9.19 0.27 23.87
C GLU A 56 -8.70 1.39 22.95
N VAL A 57 -8.46 1.07 21.68
CA VAL A 57 -8.12 2.08 20.64
C VAL A 57 -9.23 3.12 20.49
N SER A 58 -10.50 2.68 20.54
CA SER A 58 -11.65 3.59 20.45
C SER A 58 -11.71 4.55 21.63
N SER A 59 -11.40 4.09 22.84
CA SER A 59 -11.38 4.90 24.05
C SER A 59 -10.15 5.82 24.14
N GLU A 60 -8.99 5.37 23.69
CA GLU A 60 -7.75 6.17 23.77
C GLU A 60 -7.74 7.34 22.79
N PHE A 61 -8.27 7.13 21.58
CA PHE A 61 -8.26 8.12 20.50
C PHE A 61 -9.62 8.80 20.28
N ASP A 62 -10.62 8.53 21.14
CA ASP A 62 -11.99 9.03 21.02
C ASP A 62 -12.61 8.85 19.62
N ILE A 63 -12.25 7.76 18.94
CA ILE A 63 -12.77 7.43 17.60
C ILE A 63 -13.85 6.37 17.67
N PRO A 64 -14.89 6.41 16.80
CA PRO A 64 -15.92 5.39 16.78
C PRO A 64 -15.34 4.00 16.44
N LEU A 65 -15.76 2.97 17.19
CA LEU A 65 -15.45 1.55 16.91
C LEU A 65 -15.67 1.15 15.45
N GLY A 66 -16.72 1.69 14.81
CA GLY A 66 -17.01 1.41 13.40
C GLY A 66 -15.90 1.86 12.45
N LYS A 67 -15.20 2.94 12.79
CA LYS A 67 -14.08 3.49 12.02
C LYS A 67 -12.85 2.58 12.11
N VAL A 68 -12.51 2.12 13.30
CA VAL A 68 -11.43 1.15 13.53
C VAL A 68 -11.71 -0.16 12.79
N LYS A 69 -12.94 -0.69 12.93
CA LYS A 69 -13.37 -1.91 12.21
C LYS A 69 -13.33 -1.76 10.69
N LYS A 70 -13.67 -0.58 10.17
CA LYS A 70 -13.57 -0.28 8.74
C LYS A 70 -12.12 -0.33 8.26
N TRP A 71 -11.19 0.26 9.00
CA TRP A 71 -9.76 0.21 8.65
C TRP A 71 -9.18 -1.20 8.69
N ILE A 72 -9.63 -2.03 9.64
CA ILE A 72 -9.25 -3.47 9.69
C ILE A 72 -9.83 -4.20 8.47
N ARG A 73 -11.12 -3.99 8.16
CA ARG A 73 -11.78 -4.63 7.00
C ARG A 73 -11.13 -4.23 5.67
N GLU A 74 -10.69 -2.99 5.55
CA GLU A 74 -9.96 -2.48 4.39
C GLU A 74 -8.50 -2.97 4.32
N GLY A 75 -8.01 -3.69 5.34
CA GLY A 75 -6.63 -4.16 5.42
C GLY A 75 -5.61 -3.05 5.66
N ARG A 76 -6.06 -1.86 6.10
CA ARG A 76 -5.18 -0.71 6.38
C ARG A 76 -4.44 -0.85 7.71
N ILE A 77 -5.04 -1.57 8.66
CA ILE A 77 -4.50 -1.93 9.98
C ILE A 77 -4.49 -3.46 10.10
N GLU A 78 -3.38 -4.00 10.55
CA GLU A 78 -3.19 -5.44 10.80
C GLU A 78 -2.66 -5.61 12.22
N TYR A 79 -3.32 -6.48 13.00
CA TYR A 79 -2.81 -6.89 14.30
C TYR A 79 -1.62 -7.81 14.12
N ARG A 80 -0.64 -7.74 15.02
CA ARG A 80 0.43 -8.73 15.03
C ARG A 80 -0.21 -10.09 15.33
N ASP A 81 -0.12 -11.02 14.37
CA ASP A 81 -0.43 -12.43 14.61
C ASP A 81 0.57 -12.94 15.65
N THR A 82 0.23 -12.87 16.93
CA THR A 82 1.00 -13.55 17.97
C THR A 82 0.83 -15.05 17.73
N PRO A 83 1.91 -15.80 17.43
CA PRO A 83 1.84 -17.24 17.14
C PRO A 83 1.65 -18.08 18.42
N THR A 84 1.11 -17.48 19.48
CA THR A 84 0.71 -18.20 20.70
C THR A 84 -0.62 -18.90 20.46
N VAL A 85 -0.50 -20.18 20.10
CA VAL A 85 -1.35 -21.29 20.54
C VAL A 85 -2.77 -20.88 20.95
N GLY A 86 -3.73 -21.04 20.03
CA GLY A 86 -5.15 -21.06 20.38
C GLY A 86 -5.94 -19.74 20.24
N LYS A 87 -5.31 -18.62 19.84
CA LYS A 87 -6.03 -17.40 19.41
C LYS A 87 -5.80 -17.03 17.95
N ALA A 88 -5.38 -17.99 17.14
CA ALA A 88 -5.41 -17.86 15.69
C ALA A 88 -6.85 -17.61 15.24
N SER A 89 -7.07 -16.42 14.68
CA SER A 89 -8.15 -16.14 13.74
C SER A 89 -9.51 -15.75 14.34
N ARG A 90 -9.70 -14.45 14.59
CA ARG A 90 -11.03 -13.80 14.52
C ARG A 90 -11.47 -13.50 13.07
N LEU A 91 -10.59 -13.71 12.10
CA LEU A 91 -10.86 -13.62 10.65
C LEU A 91 -10.70 -15.00 9.99
N ARG A 92 -11.45 -16.01 10.47
CA ARG A 92 -11.36 -17.42 10.03
C ARG A 92 -11.76 -17.70 8.59
N ASN A 93 -12.11 -16.68 7.81
CA ASN A 93 -12.79 -16.88 6.54
C ASN A 93 -12.03 -16.34 5.33
N LEU A 94 -10.80 -15.85 5.50
CA LEU A 94 -10.02 -15.40 4.35
C LEU A 94 -9.39 -16.61 3.66
N LYS A 95 -9.96 -16.98 2.52
CA LYS A 95 -9.53 -18.10 1.69
C LYS A 95 -9.14 -17.57 0.32
N CYS A 96 -8.09 -18.16 -0.26
CA CYS A 96 -7.67 -17.87 -1.62
C CYS A 96 -8.80 -18.18 -2.61
N GLU A 97 -9.17 -17.22 -3.45
CA GLU A 97 -10.23 -17.38 -4.46
C GLU A 97 -9.89 -18.45 -5.50
N GLN A 98 -8.60 -18.69 -5.75
CA GLN A 98 -8.13 -19.64 -6.77
C GLN A 98 -7.93 -21.07 -6.25
N CYS A 99 -7.64 -21.26 -4.96
CA CYS A 99 -7.31 -22.60 -4.43
C CYS A 99 -7.89 -22.93 -3.05
N GLY A 100 -8.66 -22.03 -2.44
CA GLY A 100 -9.35 -22.25 -1.18
C GLY A 100 -8.46 -22.32 0.07
N LYS A 101 -7.13 -22.22 -0.06
CA LYS A 101 -6.22 -22.21 1.09
C LYS A 101 -6.48 -20.99 1.99
N ALA A 102 -6.42 -21.19 3.30
CA ALA A 102 -6.42 -20.09 4.26
C ALA A 102 -5.22 -19.16 3.97
N ILE A 103 -5.49 -17.87 3.94
CA ILE A 103 -4.48 -16.82 3.71
C ILE A 103 -4.54 -15.82 4.85
N SER A 104 -3.39 -15.26 5.22
CA SER A 104 -3.31 -14.21 6.23
C SER A 104 -3.86 -12.88 5.71
N PHE A 105 -3.68 -12.58 4.42
CA PHE A 105 -4.16 -11.36 3.78
C PHE A 105 -4.34 -11.53 2.26
N GLY A 106 -5.14 -10.63 1.65
CA GLY A 106 -5.37 -10.57 0.20
C GLY A 106 -6.48 -11.49 -0.32
N ALA A 107 -6.66 -11.53 -1.65
CA ALA A 107 -7.62 -12.43 -2.33
C ALA A 107 -6.99 -13.75 -2.81
N LEU A 108 -5.66 -13.75 -3.00
CA LEU A 108 -4.92 -14.89 -3.52
C LEU A 108 -3.73 -15.23 -2.63
N CYS A 109 -3.45 -16.53 -2.47
CA CYS A 109 -2.24 -16.96 -1.77
C CYS A 109 -0.98 -16.64 -2.59
N PRO A 110 0.21 -16.56 -1.95
CA PRO A 110 1.47 -16.22 -2.64
C PRO A 110 1.76 -17.13 -3.84
N GLN A 111 1.36 -18.40 -3.76
CA GLN A 111 1.52 -19.38 -4.83
C GLN A 111 0.61 -19.08 -6.04
N CYS A 112 -0.65 -18.72 -5.79
CA CYS A 112 -1.61 -18.39 -6.84
C CYS A 112 -1.31 -17.03 -7.47
N LEU A 113 -0.89 -16.06 -6.66
CA LEU A 113 -0.46 -14.74 -7.13
C LEU A 113 0.75 -14.85 -8.07
N LYS A 114 1.76 -15.67 -7.72
CA LYS A 114 2.92 -15.93 -8.59
C LYS A 114 2.51 -16.55 -9.93
N LYS A 115 1.55 -17.47 -9.94
CA LYS A 115 1.02 -18.09 -11.17
C LYS A 115 0.22 -17.12 -12.03
N GLN A 116 -0.53 -16.19 -11.42
CA GLN A 116 -1.27 -15.17 -12.15
C GLN A 116 -0.32 -14.14 -12.78
N ASN A 117 0.66 -13.67 -12.02
CA ASN A 117 1.66 -12.70 -12.50
C ASN A 117 2.58 -13.30 -13.58
N ALA A 118 2.87 -14.61 -13.51
CA ALA A 118 3.64 -15.30 -14.54
C ALA A 118 2.94 -15.36 -15.91
N LYS A 119 1.61 -15.19 -15.97
CA LYS A 119 0.86 -15.13 -17.24
C LYS A 119 0.79 -13.72 -17.84
N GLY A 120 1.21 -12.69 -17.11
CA GLY A 120 0.95 -11.28 -17.43
C GLY A 120 2.15 -10.43 -17.85
N VAL A 121 3.37 -10.99 -17.93
CA VAL A 121 4.55 -10.20 -18.35
C VAL A 121 5.31 -10.97 -19.42
N GLY A 122 5.12 -10.55 -20.67
CA GLY A 122 5.92 -10.95 -21.82
C GLY A 122 7.33 -10.38 -21.75
N LEU A 123 8.12 -10.84 -20.79
CA LEU A 123 9.58 -10.75 -20.85
C LEU A 123 10.06 -12.15 -21.24
N ASN A 124 10.34 -12.32 -22.53
CA ASN A 124 11.14 -13.44 -23.02
C ASN A 124 12.52 -13.31 -22.39
N ILE A 125 12.74 -14.01 -21.27
CA ILE A 125 14.07 -14.29 -20.74
C ILE A 125 14.46 -15.62 -21.38
N PRO A 126 15.30 -15.64 -22.44
CA PRO A 126 15.79 -16.89 -22.97
C PRO A 126 16.63 -17.59 -21.89
N ASN A 127 16.32 -18.86 -21.70
CA ASN A 127 16.98 -19.76 -20.76
C ASN A 127 18.43 -19.97 -21.22
N PRO A 128 19.48 -19.74 -20.40
CA PRO A 128 20.86 -19.84 -20.84
C PRO A 128 21.29 -21.31 -20.80
N LYS A 129 20.83 -22.09 -21.77
CA LYS A 129 21.32 -23.44 -22.02
C LYS A 129 21.31 -23.74 -23.51
N GLU A 130 22.21 -23.12 -24.26
CA GLU A 130 22.93 -23.85 -25.30
C GLU A 130 24.19 -23.10 -25.69
N ASN A 131 25.31 -23.79 -25.59
CA ASN A 131 26.61 -23.32 -26.04
C ASN A 131 26.60 -23.20 -27.58
N ASN A 132 27.54 -22.40 -28.10
CA ASN A 132 27.89 -22.24 -29.52
C ASN A 132 27.21 -21.05 -30.25
N ALA A 133 27.48 -19.83 -29.80
CA ALA A 133 27.35 -18.64 -30.66
C ALA A 133 28.74 -18.08 -30.95
N SER A 134 29.36 -18.57 -32.02
CA SER A 134 30.57 -17.99 -32.62
C SER A 134 30.22 -16.61 -33.15
N MET A 135 30.73 -15.54 -32.52
CA MET A 135 30.52 -14.16 -32.99
C MET A 135 31.48 -13.88 -34.16
N HIS A 136 30.94 -13.74 -35.35
CA HIS A 136 31.69 -13.29 -36.53
C HIS A 136 31.78 -11.75 -36.47
N PHE A 137 32.98 -11.23 -36.24
CA PHE A 137 33.27 -9.79 -36.37
C PHE A 137 33.32 -9.46 -37.86
N LEU A 138 32.56 -8.45 -38.30
CA LEU A 138 32.75 -7.86 -39.63
C LEU A 138 34.00 -6.98 -39.58
N ASP A 139 35.02 -7.39 -40.33
CA ASP A 139 36.19 -6.58 -40.64
C ASP A 139 35.74 -5.20 -41.16
N THR A 140 36.25 -4.15 -40.53
CA THR A 140 36.04 -2.77 -40.98
C THR A 140 37.12 -2.46 -42.01
N GLU A 141 36.86 -2.80 -43.27
CA GLU A 141 37.69 -2.34 -44.39
C GLU A 141 37.21 -0.98 -44.90
N ASP A 142 38.10 0.00 -44.72
CA ASP A 142 38.39 1.17 -45.54
C ASP A 142 37.29 2.17 -45.96
N LYS A 143 37.57 3.45 -45.66
CA LYS A 143 37.77 4.44 -46.73
C LYS A 143 38.60 5.64 -46.26
N LYS A 144 39.78 5.74 -46.88
CA LYS A 144 40.59 6.95 -47.04
C LYS A 144 39.93 7.89 -48.05
#